data_AF-A0A3A0EEL3-F1
#
_entry.id   AF-A0A3A0EEL3-F1
#
_cell.length_a   1.000
_cell.length_b   1.000
_cell.length_c   1.000
_cell.angle_alpha   90.00
_cell.angle_beta   90.00
_cell.angle_gamma   90.00
#
_symmetry.space_group_name_H-M   'P 1'
#
loop_
_entity.id
_entity.type
_entity.pdbx_description
1 polymer ?
#
loop_
_entity_poly.entity_id
_entity_poly.type
_entity_poly.pdbx_seq_one_letter_code
_entity_poly.pdbx_strand_id
1 'polypeptide(L)'
;MPMPATTSPSTARARRACACRASSATRAIPGKVWSIFPGIASRRIEAMRIIGRDTYRRMPWKNGQGLTEEVAAFPEGSGVEGFDWRLSIAHVDSDGPFSPFPGIDRTIALLDGPGLFLDLPDGGCVALSPGGAPFSFPGEWAVSSRNAGGPTVDLNVMTRRGRCGHVLRRLPLDGERRLRAEGVTLLVSSGDVRLGAGGVWQGLHRFDAAVLDPGEEVLLAAARPCDVLVASVFAS
;
A
#
# COMPACT_ATOMS: atom_id res chain seq x y z
N MET A 1 3.12 -69.06 -16.65
CA MET A 1 2.88 -67.78 -17.33
C MET A 1 2.69 -66.70 -16.28
N PRO A 2 3.61 -65.74 -16.13
CA PRO A 2 3.47 -64.64 -15.17
C PRO A 2 2.73 -63.46 -15.80
N MET A 3 1.91 -62.77 -15.01
CA MET A 3 1.35 -61.47 -15.38
C MET A 3 2.46 -60.41 -15.37
N PRO A 4 2.51 -59.47 -16.32
CA PRO A 4 3.43 -58.34 -16.24
C PRO A 4 2.84 -57.24 -15.33
N ALA A 5 3.66 -56.79 -14.39
CA ALA A 5 3.45 -55.57 -13.64
C ALA A 5 3.55 -54.36 -14.58
N THR A 6 2.49 -53.57 -14.66
CA THR A 6 2.51 -52.25 -15.30
C THR A 6 2.93 -51.19 -14.29
N THR A 7 4.22 -50.86 -14.31
CA THR A 7 4.78 -49.64 -13.73
C THR A 7 4.47 -48.45 -14.63
N SER A 8 3.63 -47.52 -14.18
CA SER A 8 3.51 -46.17 -14.78
C SER A 8 4.54 -45.21 -14.14
N PRO A 9 5.35 -44.49 -14.92
CA PRO A 9 6.19 -43.42 -14.39
C PRO A 9 5.47 -42.06 -14.49
N SER A 10 5.72 -41.22 -13.48
CA SER A 10 5.99 -39.76 -13.57
C SER A 10 5.00 -38.89 -14.36
N THR A 11 4.42 -37.80 -13.82
CA THR A 11 5.19 -36.57 -13.56
C THR A 11 4.49 -35.66 -12.54
N ALA A 12 5.10 -35.47 -11.38
CA ALA A 12 4.85 -34.32 -10.53
C ALA A 12 5.50 -33.08 -11.17
N ARG A 13 4.67 -32.15 -11.66
CA ARG A 13 5.16 -30.89 -12.23
C ARG A 13 5.46 -29.93 -11.07
N ALA A 14 6.72 -29.87 -10.68
CA ALA A 14 7.23 -28.90 -9.71
C ALA A 14 6.91 -27.47 -10.17
N ARG A 15 6.18 -26.73 -9.33
CA ARG A 15 5.91 -25.31 -9.50
C ARG A 15 7.22 -24.55 -9.33
N ARG A 16 7.77 -24.04 -10.44
CA ARG A 16 8.89 -23.10 -10.40
C ARG A 16 8.37 -21.76 -9.91
N ALA A 17 8.75 -21.38 -8.70
CA ALA A 17 8.62 -20.01 -8.22
C ALA A 17 9.44 -19.10 -9.15
N CYS A 18 8.76 -18.18 -9.84
CA CYS A 18 9.42 -17.16 -10.63
C CYS A 18 10.00 -16.12 -9.66
N ALA A 19 11.29 -16.27 -9.33
CA ALA A 19 12.03 -15.26 -8.59
C ALA A 19 12.32 -14.08 -9.52
N CYS A 20 11.45 -13.07 -9.52
CA CYS A 20 11.74 -11.78 -10.13
C CYS A 20 12.84 -11.09 -9.30
N ARG A 21 14.08 -11.13 -9.78
CA ARG A 21 15.14 -10.23 -9.30
C ARG A 21 14.84 -8.82 -9.80
N ALA A 22 14.36 -7.96 -8.91
CA ALA A 22 14.42 -6.52 -9.14
C ALA A 22 15.88 -6.07 -8.91
N SER A 23 16.62 -5.85 -9.99
CA SER A 23 17.87 -5.10 -9.97
C SER A 23 17.71 -3.94 -10.93
N SER A 24 17.57 -2.74 -10.38
CA SER A 24 17.71 -1.49 -11.12
C SER A 24 17.98 -0.40 -10.10
N ALA A 25 19.16 0.22 -10.21
CA ALA A 25 19.62 1.29 -9.36
C ALA A 25 18.60 2.43 -9.31
N THR A 26 18.07 2.69 -8.12
CA THR A 26 17.05 3.70 -7.83
C THR A 26 17.64 5.10 -8.02
N ARG A 27 17.17 5.84 -9.03
CA ARG A 27 17.51 7.26 -9.17
C ARG A 27 16.54 8.06 -8.30
N ALA A 28 17.05 8.70 -7.24
CA ALA A 28 16.27 9.61 -6.42
C ALA A 28 15.75 10.78 -7.29
N ILE A 29 14.50 11.20 -7.07
CA ILE A 29 13.93 12.40 -7.68
C ILE A 29 14.81 13.59 -7.26
N PRO A 30 15.46 14.32 -8.20
CA PRO A 30 16.27 15.46 -7.83
C PRO A 30 15.36 16.64 -7.44
N GLY A 31 15.37 16.99 -6.17
CA GLY A 31 14.63 18.13 -5.60
C GLY A 31 13.92 17.77 -4.31
N LYS A 32 13.78 18.74 -3.41
CA LYS A 32 12.90 18.59 -2.23
C LYS A 32 11.48 18.33 -2.73
N VAL A 33 10.83 17.24 -2.30
CA VAL A 33 9.45 16.88 -2.66
C VAL A 33 8.52 18.09 -2.52
N TRP A 34 8.75 18.95 -1.52
CA TRP A 34 7.98 20.16 -1.24
C TRP A 34 7.96 21.22 -2.35
N SER A 35 8.93 21.22 -3.27
CA SER A 35 8.88 22.09 -4.47
C SER A 35 7.75 21.69 -5.43
N ILE A 36 7.06 20.59 -5.15
CA ILE A 36 5.99 20.02 -5.98
C ILE A 36 4.62 19.94 -5.26
N PHE A 37 4.50 20.43 -4.03
CA PHE A 37 3.25 20.40 -3.22
C PHE A 37 3.00 21.70 -2.44
N PRO A 38 2.31 22.70 -3.00
CA PRO A 38 1.75 23.81 -2.25
C PRO A 38 0.26 23.57 -1.97
N GLY A 39 -0.16 23.28 -0.72
CA GLY A 39 -1.60 23.34 -0.43
C GLY A 39 -2.17 22.80 0.87
N ILE A 40 -1.65 21.71 1.45
CA ILE A 40 -2.32 21.09 2.62
C ILE A 40 -1.96 21.79 3.94
N ALA A 41 -2.97 22.19 4.70
CA ALA A 41 -2.82 22.63 6.08
C ALA A 41 -2.18 21.51 6.92
N SER A 42 -0.89 21.65 7.24
CA SER A 42 -0.10 20.67 7.97
C SER A 42 0.82 21.37 8.96
N ARG A 43 1.11 20.72 10.10
CA ARG A 43 2.16 21.18 11.01
C ARG A 43 3.50 20.67 10.48
N ARG A 44 4.33 21.59 10.00
CA ARG A 44 5.63 21.31 9.38
C ARG A 44 6.73 21.26 10.44
N ILE A 45 7.57 20.23 10.35
CA ILE A 45 8.90 20.20 10.96
C ILE A 45 9.83 19.74 9.82
N GLU A 46 11.06 20.25 9.76
CA GLU A 46 12.00 20.10 8.62
C GLU A 46 12.37 18.65 8.21
N ALA A 47 11.70 17.63 8.75
CA ALA A 47 11.94 16.21 8.51
C ALA A 47 10.68 15.31 8.37
N MET A 48 9.45 15.86 8.44
CA MET A 48 8.21 15.07 8.27
C MET A 48 6.97 15.97 8.07
N ARG A 49 5.98 15.48 7.31
CA ARG A 49 4.63 16.07 7.24
C ARG A 49 3.58 15.09 7.75
N ILE A 50 2.77 15.50 8.72
CA ILE A 50 1.61 14.73 9.18
C ILE A 50 0.38 15.09 8.35
N ILE A 51 -0.37 14.07 7.93
CA ILE A 51 -1.66 14.20 7.25
C ILE A 51 -2.69 13.50 8.15
N GLY A 52 -3.44 14.30 8.89
CA GLY A 52 -4.53 13.81 9.74
C GLY A 52 -5.67 13.27 8.87
N ARG A 53 -6.28 12.16 9.30
CA ARG A 53 -7.36 11.50 8.57
C ARG A 53 -8.57 12.40 8.32
N ASP A 54 -8.80 13.38 9.18
CA ASP A 54 -9.86 14.39 9.03
C ASP A 54 -9.68 15.27 7.78
N THR A 55 -8.46 15.34 7.24
CA THR A 55 -8.14 16.09 6.01
C THR A 55 -8.27 15.28 4.73
N TYR A 56 -8.55 13.97 4.81
CA TYR A 56 -8.64 13.10 3.63
C TYR A 56 -9.85 13.44 2.76
N ARG A 57 -9.66 13.39 1.44
CA ARG A 57 -10.77 13.56 0.51
C ARG A 57 -11.61 12.29 0.47
N ARG A 58 -12.89 12.41 0.85
CA ARG A 58 -13.85 11.30 0.87
C ARG A 58 -14.66 11.21 -0.41
N MET A 59 -14.69 10.04 -1.02
CA MET A 59 -15.39 9.75 -2.27
C MET A 59 -16.19 8.46 -2.13
N PRO A 60 -17.48 8.54 -1.77
CA PRO A 60 -18.38 7.39 -1.78
C PRO A 60 -18.43 6.77 -3.18
N TRP A 61 -18.48 5.45 -3.26
CA TRP A 61 -18.56 4.77 -4.53
C TRP A 61 -19.96 4.92 -5.15
N LYS A 62 -20.02 4.99 -6.49
CA LYS A 62 -21.29 5.17 -7.22
C LYS A 62 -22.30 4.06 -6.97
N ASN A 63 -21.82 2.84 -6.68
CA ASN A 63 -22.65 1.68 -6.35
C ASN A 63 -23.10 1.64 -4.87
N GLY A 64 -22.62 2.57 -4.03
CA GLY A 64 -22.91 2.59 -2.59
C GLY A 64 -22.26 1.46 -1.79
N GLN A 65 -21.32 0.71 -2.37
CA GLN A 65 -20.71 -0.49 -1.77
C GLN A 65 -19.41 -0.20 -1.00
N GLY A 66 -19.11 1.08 -0.80
CA GLY A 66 -17.90 1.49 -0.10
C GLY A 66 -17.58 2.97 -0.24
N LEU A 67 -16.42 3.32 0.30
CA LEU A 67 -15.89 4.67 0.38
C LEU A 67 -14.39 4.64 0.11
N THR A 68 -13.90 5.58 -0.69
CA THR A 68 -12.47 5.86 -0.76
C THR A 68 -12.16 7.14 0.02
N GLU A 69 -11.21 7.04 0.95
CA GLU A 69 -10.52 8.18 1.57
C GLU A 69 -9.16 8.33 0.89
N GLU A 70 -8.99 9.40 0.11
CA GLU A 70 -7.70 9.70 -0.50
C GLU A 70 -6.77 10.35 0.52
N VAL A 71 -5.64 9.69 0.78
CA VAL A 71 -4.62 10.12 1.75
C VAL A 71 -3.72 11.18 1.12
N ALA A 72 -3.20 10.88 -0.06
CA ALA A 72 -2.35 11.77 -0.83
C ALA A 72 -2.29 11.31 -2.30
N ALA A 73 -2.13 12.27 -3.20
CA ALA A 73 -1.89 12.01 -4.61
C ALA A 73 -0.88 13.02 -5.16
N PHE A 74 -0.22 12.65 -6.25
CA PHE A 74 0.69 13.50 -6.97
C PHE A 74 0.42 13.46 -8.47
N PRO A 75 0.32 14.61 -9.16
CA PRO A 75 0.23 15.96 -8.60
C PRO A 75 -0.95 16.13 -7.62
N GLU A 76 -0.82 17.04 -6.66
CA GLU A 76 -1.88 17.29 -5.68
C GLU A 76 -3.18 17.74 -6.38
N GLY A 77 -4.32 17.26 -5.90
CA GLY A 77 -5.62 17.56 -6.51
C GLY A 77 -5.86 16.90 -7.87
N SER A 78 -4.91 16.08 -8.37
CA SER A 78 -5.15 15.28 -9.56
C SER A 78 -6.35 14.36 -9.36
N GLY A 79 -7.23 14.32 -10.35
CA GLY A 79 -8.30 13.33 -10.39
C GLY A 79 -7.74 11.92 -10.58
N VAL A 80 -8.64 10.94 -10.54
CA VAL A 80 -8.33 9.51 -10.72
C VAL A 80 -7.59 9.21 -12.04
N GLU A 81 -7.74 10.05 -13.07
CA GLU A 81 -7.02 9.89 -14.35
C GLU A 81 -5.66 10.59 -14.40
N GLY A 82 -5.44 11.60 -13.55
CA GLY A 82 -4.33 12.55 -13.68
C GLY A 82 -3.15 12.29 -12.76
N PHE A 83 -3.26 11.35 -11.82
CA PHE A 83 -2.18 11.08 -10.88
C PHE A 83 -1.03 10.32 -11.55
N ASP A 84 0.18 10.62 -11.11
CA ASP A 84 1.37 9.80 -11.28
C ASP A 84 1.41 8.76 -10.16
N TRP A 85 1.16 9.15 -8.91
CA TRP A 85 0.94 8.22 -7.81
C TRP A 85 -0.19 8.64 -6.90
N ARG A 86 -0.82 7.66 -6.25
CA ARG A 86 -1.95 7.87 -5.34
C ARG A 86 -1.92 6.85 -4.21
N LEU A 87 -2.15 7.34 -2.99
CA LEU A 87 -2.37 6.55 -1.80
C LEU A 87 -3.79 6.79 -1.29
N SER A 88 -4.52 5.72 -1.05
CA SER A 88 -5.89 5.80 -0.54
C SER A 88 -6.22 4.68 0.42
N ILE A 89 -7.13 4.95 1.35
CA ILE A 89 -7.79 3.96 2.18
C ILE A 89 -9.17 3.67 1.60
N ALA A 90 -9.47 2.41 1.31
CA ALA A 90 -10.79 1.97 0.87
C ALA A 90 -11.53 1.30 2.03
N HIS A 91 -12.79 1.65 2.21
CA HIS A 91 -13.75 0.95 3.06
C HIS A 91 -14.65 0.14 2.14
N VAL A 92 -14.61 -1.18 2.27
CA VAL A 92 -15.29 -2.13 1.39
C VAL A 92 -16.42 -2.80 2.16
N ASP A 93 -17.65 -2.37 1.92
CA ASP A 93 -18.81 -2.83 2.69
C ASP A 93 -19.40 -4.13 2.13
N SER A 94 -19.20 -4.39 0.84
CA SER A 94 -19.75 -5.58 0.17
C SER A 94 -18.87 -6.06 -0.98
N ASP A 95 -19.07 -7.32 -1.35
CA ASP A 95 -18.40 -7.98 -2.46
C ASP A 95 -18.64 -7.23 -3.78
N GLY A 96 -17.63 -7.18 -4.63
CA GLY A 96 -17.76 -6.48 -5.91
C GLY A 96 -16.49 -6.43 -6.74
N PRO A 97 -16.63 -6.07 -8.02
CA PRO A 97 -15.50 -5.88 -8.91
C PRO A 97 -14.73 -4.61 -8.56
N PHE A 98 -13.41 -4.66 -8.71
CA PHE A 98 -12.57 -3.47 -8.68
C PHE A 98 -12.66 -2.74 -10.03
N SER A 99 -12.58 -1.40 -9.99
CA SER A 99 -12.41 -0.61 -11.21
C SER A 99 -11.05 -0.92 -11.87
N PRO A 100 -11.00 -1.10 -13.20
CA PRO A 100 -9.75 -1.25 -13.92
C PRO A 100 -9.03 0.09 -14.06
N PHE A 101 -7.71 0.06 -13.97
CA PHE A 101 -6.80 1.19 -14.13
C PHE A 101 -5.66 0.84 -15.09
N PRO A 102 -5.89 0.89 -16.42
CA PRO A 102 -4.87 0.57 -17.40
C PRO A 102 -3.60 1.42 -17.23
N GLY A 103 -2.43 0.79 -17.32
CA GLY A 103 -1.15 1.49 -17.18
C GLY A 103 -0.74 1.82 -15.74
N ILE A 104 -1.52 1.42 -14.74
CA ILE A 104 -1.24 1.66 -13.32
C ILE A 104 -0.81 0.35 -12.66
N ASP A 105 0.23 0.39 -11.82
CA ASP A 105 0.57 -0.70 -10.91
C ASP A 105 -0.09 -0.43 -9.56
N ARG A 106 -0.67 -1.48 -8.95
CA ARG A 106 -1.37 -1.38 -7.66
C ARG A 106 -0.72 -2.31 -6.64
N THR A 107 -0.62 -1.85 -5.39
CA THR A 107 -0.41 -2.75 -4.24
C THR A 107 -1.42 -2.45 -3.16
N ILE A 108 -2.11 -3.50 -2.72
CA ILE A 108 -3.16 -3.44 -1.70
C ILE A 108 -2.72 -4.18 -0.44
N ALA A 109 -3.14 -3.69 0.73
CA ALA A 109 -2.89 -4.35 2.00
C ALA A 109 -4.04 -4.09 2.98
N LEU A 110 -4.53 -5.13 3.63
CA LEU A 110 -5.63 -5.00 4.59
C LEU A 110 -5.15 -4.32 5.87
N LEU A 111 -5.82 -3.23 6.25
CA LEU A 111 -5.57 -2.50 7.48
C LEU A 111 -6.44 -3.02 8.62
N ASP A 112 -7.70 -3.36 8.32
CA ASP A 112 -8.68 -3.81 9.31
C ASP A 112 -9.80 -4.66 8.70
N GLY A 113 -10.51 -5.39 9.55
CA GLY A 113 -11.61 -6.27 9.18
C GLY A 113 -11.23 -7.75 9.19
N PRO A 114 -12.21 -8.64 8.97
CA PRO A 114 -12.06 -10.09 9.15
C PRO A 114 -11.22 -10.76 8.05
N GLY A 115 -11.05 -10.10 6.91
CA GLY A 115 -10.30 -10.62 5.76
C GLY A 115 -10.93 -10.22 4.44
N LEU A 116 -10.12 -10.15 3.40
CA LEU A 116 -10.54 -9.82 2.04
C LEU A 116 -9.96 -10.84 1.06
N PHE A 117 -10.80 -11.53 0.31
CA PHE A 117 -10.37 -12.39 -0.79
C PHE A 117 -10.39 -11.61 -2.09
N LEU A 118 -9.36 -11.77 -2.91
CA LEU A 118 -9.26 -11.21 -4.25
C LEU A 118 -9.26 -12.34 -5.27
N ASP A 119 -10.31 -12.42 -6.06
CA ASP A 119 -10.42 -13.35 -7.19
C ASP A 119 -9.70 -12.73 -8.40
N LEU A 120 -8.75 -13.47 -8.96
CA LEU A 120 -7.85 -13.03 -10.03
C LEU A 120 -8.31 -13.52 -11.41
N PRO A 121 -7.92 -12.84 -12.50
CA PRO A 121 -8.35 -13.20 -13.85
C PRO A 121 -7.86 -14.57 -14.33
N ASP A 122 -6.83 -15.13 -13.71
CA ASP A 122 -6.31 -16.48 -14.00
C ASP A 122 -7.02 -17.60 -13.22
N GLY A 123 -8.08 -17.26 -12.48
CA GLY A 123 -8.80 -18.17 -11.58
C GLY A 123 -8.11 -18.36 -10.22
N GLY A 124 -7.01 -17.66 -9.96
CA GLY A 124 -6.36 -17.60 -8.65
C GLY A 124 -7.19 -16.84 -7.63
N CYS A 125 -6.88 -17.08 -6.35
CA CYS A 125 -7.48 -16.35 -5.23
C CYS A 125 -6.37 -15.98 -4.24
N VAL A 126 -6.36 -14.71 -3.81
CA VAL A 126 -5.44 -14.19 -2.80
C VAL A 126 -6.24 -13.79 -1.58
N ALA A 127 -5.83 -14.27 -0.41
CA ALA A 127 -6.40 -13.88 0.87
C ALA A 127 -5.56 -12.79 1.52
N LEU A 128 -6.19 -11.69 1.89
CA LEU A 128 -5.59 -10.61 2.68
C LEU A 128 -6.17 -10.63 4.09
N SER A 129 -5.31 -10.44 5.08
CA SER A 129 -5.66 -10.34 6.49
C SER A 129 -4.96 -9.15 7.14
N PRO A 130 -5.45 -8.60 8.27
CA PRO A 130 -4.63 -7.73 9.10
C PRO A 130 -3.34 -8.46 9.50
N GLY A 131 -2.21 -7.76 9.55
CA GLY A 131 -0.88 -8.37 9.73
C GLY A 131 -0.34 -9.13 8.50
N GLY A 132 -1.15 -9.35 7.47
CA GLY A 132 -0.78 -10.08 6.26
C GLY A 132 0.08 -9.26 5.28
N ALA A 133 0.75 -9.96 4.37
CA ALA A 133 1.59 -9.32 3.36
C ALA A 133 0.75 -8.49 2.37
N PRO A 134 1.26 -7.33 1.91
CA PRO A 134 0.69 -6.62 0.77
C PRO A 134 0.69 -7.48 -0.50
N PHE A 135 -0.26 -7.22 -1.40
CA PHE A 135 -0.39 -7.90 -2.69
C PHE A 135 -0.33 -6.91 -3.85
N SER A 136 0.61 -7.13 -4.78
CA SER A 136 0.82 -6.29 -5.95
C SER A 136 0.21 -6.90 -7.20
N PHE A 137 -0.45 -6.09 -8.03
CA PHE A 137 -1.09 -6.52 -9.27
C PHE A 137 -1.22 -5.37 -10.29
N PRO A 138 -1.25 -5.67 -11.60
CA PRO A 138 -1.55 -4.68 -12.64
C PRO A 138 -2.96 -4.13 -12.50
N GLY A 139 -3.12 -2.81 -12.66
CA GLY A 139 -4.39 -2.12 -12.50
C GLY A 139 -5.44 -2.50 -13.54
N GLU A 140 -5.04 -2.96 -14.72
CA GLU A 140 -5.93 -3.48 -15.77
C GLU A 140 -6.53 -4.86 -15.47
N TRP A 141 -6.05 -5.56 -14.43
CA TRP A 141 -6.61 -6.87 -14.09
C TRP A 141 -8.06 -6.76 -13.62
N ALA A 142 -8.91 -7.65 -14.13
CA ALA A 142 -10.27 -7.85 -13.67
C ALA A 142 -10.24 -8.59 -12.32
N VAL A 143 -10.06 -7.84 -11.24
CA VAL A 143 -10.07 -8.35 -9.86
C VAL A 143 -11.45 -8.12 -9.25
N SER A 144 -11.97 -9.10 -8.53
CA SER A 144 -13.16 -8.96 -7.69
C SER A 144 -12.83 -9.27 -6.25
N SER A 145 -13.43 -8.55 -5.31
CA SER A 145 -13.24 -8.77 -3.89
C SER A 145 -14.43 -9.47 -3.23
N ARG A 146 -14.14 -10.35 -2.28
CA ARG A 146 -15.14 -10.96 -1.39
C ARG A 146 -14.73 -10.81 0.07
N ASN A 147 -15.62 -10.28 0.89
CA ASN A 147 -15.39 -10.05 2.31
C ASN A 147 -15.47 -11.38 3.09
N ALA A 148 -14.49 -11.65 3.96
CA ALA A 148 -14.39 -12.92 4.70
C ALA A 148 -15.38 -13.04 5.89
N GLY A 149 -16.26 -12.06 6.09
CA GLY A 149 -17.21 -12.06 7.21
C GLY A 149 -17.66 -10.68 7.69
N GLY A 150 -17.45 -9.62 6.90
CA GLY A 150 -17.86 -8.26 7.26
C GLY A 150 -17.06 -7.19 6.51
N PRO A 151 -17.37 -5.90 6.74
CA PRO A 151 -16.68 -4.80 6.10
C PRO A 151 -15.17 -4.83 6.34
N THR A 152 -14.41 -4.33 5.37
CA THR A 152 -12.96 -4.27 5.45
C THR A 152 -12.43 -2.87 5.18
N VAL A 153 -11.22 -2.61 5.68
CA VAL A 153 -10.49 -1.38 5.40
C VAL A 153 -9.14 -1.76 4.84
N ASP A 154 -8.82 -1.32 3.62
CA ASP A 154 -7.54 -1.59 2.97
C ASP A 154 -6.81 -0.31 2.56
N LEU A 155 -5.48 -0.41 2.51
CA LEU A 155 -4.61 0.60 1.94
C LEU A 155 -4.30 0.19 0.49
N ASN A 156 -4.44 1.12 -0.44
CA ASN A 156 -4.11 0.92 -1.84
C ASN A 156 -3.11 1.99 -2.30
N VAL A 157 -1.96 1.54 -2.80
CA VAL A 157 -0.95 2.37 -3.47
C VAL A 157 -1.09 2.15 -4.96
N MET A 158 -1.10 3.23 -5.74
CA MET A 158 -1.23 3.20 -7.19
C MET A 158 -0.13 4.05 -7.81
N THR A 159 0.58 3.54 -8.81
CA THR A 159 1.62 4.29 -9.56
C THR A 159 1.49 4.11 -11.06
N ARG A 160 1.72 5.17 -11.82
CA ARG A 160 1.70 5.14 -13.28
C ARG A 160 3.01 4.58 -13.84
N ARG A 161 2.90 3.46 -14.56
CA ARG A 161 4.04 2.83 -15.23
C ARG A 161 4.73 3.81 -16.18
N GLY A 162 6.05 3.78 -16.18
CA GLY A 162 6.90 4.67 -16.96
C GLY A 162 7.07 6.08 -16.39
N ARG A 163 6.41 6.42 -15.27
CA ARG A 163 6.66 7.66 -14.51
C ARG A 163 7.21 7.38 -13.13
N CYS A 164 6.60 6.43 -12.42
CA CYS A 164 7.04 6.04 -11.09
C CYS A 164 6.75 4.57 -10.82
N GLY A 165 7.48 4.03 -9.84
CA GLY A 165 7.23 2.72 -9.24
C GLY A 165 7.10 2.86 -7.72
N HIS A 166 6.57 1.83 -7.07
CA HIS A 166 6.44 1.82 -5.62
C HIS A 166 6.81 0.48 -5.00
N VAL A 167 7.08 0.53 -3.70
CA VAL A 167 7.20 -0.63 -2.83
C VAL A 167 6.30 -0.37 -1.62
N LEU A 168 5.39 -1.30 -1.32
CA LEU A 168 4.61 -1.28 -0.08
C LEU A 168 5.08 -2.40 0.84
N ARG A 169 5.47 -2.06 2.06
CA ARG A 169 5.88 -3.01 3.09
C ARG A 169 5.04 -2.83 4.34
N ARG A 170 4.76 -3.95 5.01
CA ARG A 170 4.22 -3.93 6.38
C ARG A 170 5.36 -3.98 7.37
N LEU A 171 5.33 -3.09 8.34
CA LEU A 171 6.30 -3.00 9.41
C LEU A 171 5.58 -3.23 10.75
N PRO A 172 5.66 -4.44 11.33
CA PRO A 172 5.24 -4.66 12.70
C PRO A 172 6.05 -3.77 13.63
N LEU A 173 5.37 -3.09 14.55
CA LEU A 173 5.95 -2.16 15.50
C LEU A 173 5.49 -2.52 16.91
N ASP A 174 6.46 -2.87 17.74
CA ASP A 174 6.31 -3.11 19.18
C ASP A 174 7.47 -2.40 19.88
N GLY A 175 7.16 -1.33 20.62
CA GLY A 175 8.16 -0.40 21.13
C GLY A 175 8.69 0.55 20.05
N GLU A 176 10.01 0.68 19.95
CA GLU A 176 10.67 1.66 19.09
C GLU A 176 11.36 1.03 17.87
N ARG A 177 11.31 1.72 16.73
CA ARG A 177 12.01 1.33 15.52
C ARG A 177 12.44 2.53 14.69
N ARG A 178 13.71 2.53 14.27
CA ARG A 178 14.25 3.53 13.35
C ARG A 178 13.85 3.20 11.91
N LEU A 179 13.47 4.20 11.15
CA LEU A 179 13.13 4.09 9.73
C LEU A 179 13.89 5.16 8.95
N ARG A 180 14.51 4.76 7.83
CA ARG A 180 15.10 5.67 6.86
C ARG A 180 14.28 5.63 5.56
N ALA A 181 13.90 6.77 5.03
CA ALA A 181 13.14 6.87 3.80
C ALA A 181 14.03 6.57 2.57
N GLU A 182 13.63 5.60 1.74
CA GLU A 182 14.36 5.22 0.52
C GLU A 182 13.95 6.07 -0.70
N GLY A 183 12.70 6.52 -0.74
CA GLY A 183 12.11 7.41 -1.74
C GLY A 183 11.11 8.35 -1.06
N VAL A 184 10.15 8.91 -1.82
CA VAL A 184 9.03 9.63 -1.18
C VAL A 184 8.24 8.59 -0.40
N THR A 185 8.30 8.67 0.93
CA THR A 185 7.82 7.60 1.80
C THR A 185 6.59 8.05 2.57
N LEU A 186 5.48 7.33 2.37
CA LEU A 186 4.25 7.51 3.11
C LEU A 186 4.10 6.40 4.15
N LEU A 187 3.79 6.80 5.38
CA LEU A 187 3.54 5.91 6.50
C LEU A 187 2.05 5.97 6.84
N VAL A 188 1.39 4.83 7.00
CA VAL A 188 0.01 4.73 7.49
C VAL A 188 -0.03 3.73 8.62
N SER A 189 -0.50 4.16 9.79
CA SER A 189 -0.50 3.31 11.00
C SER A 189 -1.85 2.64 11.24
N SER A 190 -1.85 1.36 11.63
CA SER A 190 -3.06 0.65 12.08
C SER A 190 -3.42 0.90 13.56
N GLY A 191 -2.56 1.61 14.30
CA GLY A 191 -2.78 2.03 15.69
C GLY A 191 -2.17 3.40 16.00
N ASP A 192 -2.11 3.78 17.28
CA ASP A 192 -1.47 5.03 17.70
C ASP A 192 0.06 4.88 17.73
N VAL A 193 0.76 5.74 17.00
CA VAL A 193 2.22 5.74 16.88
C VAL A 193 2.75 7.17 17.07
N ARG A 194 3.96 7.30 17.62
CA ARG A 194 4.69 8.57 17.66
C ARG A 194 5.86 8.53 16.68
N LEU A 195 6.03 9.62 15.93
CA LEU A 195 7.15 9.83 15.01
C LEU A 195 8.09 10.89 15.59
N GLY A 196 9.36 10.54 15.76
CA GLY A 196 10.41 11.41 16.26
C GLY A 196 11.41 11.78 15.16
N ALA A 197 11.68 13.07 14.95
CA ALA A 197 12.78 13.55 14.12
C ALA A 197 13.32 14.88 14.65
N GLY A 198 14.65 15.06 14.61
CA GLY A 198 15.29 16.30 15.08
C GLY A 198 14.97 16.66 16.54
N GLY A 199 14.72 15.66 17.40
CA GLY A 199 14.33 15.88 18.79
C GLY A 199 12.85 16.24 19.00
N VAL A 200 12.06 16.40 17.94
CA VAL A 200 10.62 16.67 18.04
C VAL A 200 9.82 15.41 17.77
N TRP A 201 8.72 15.25 18.51
CA TRP A 201 7.81 14.12 18.40
C TRP A 201 6.42 14.57 17.97
N GLN A 202 5.83 13.85 17.02
CA GLN A 202 4.45 14.02 16.57
C GLN A 202 3.65 12.73 16.79
N GLY A 203 2.39 12.86 17.16
CA GLY A 203 1.46 11.73 17.23
C GLY A 203 0.81 11.46 15.87
N LEU A 204 0.68 10.19 15.51
CA LEU A 204 -0.15 9.68 14.43
C LEU A 204 -1.19 8.79 15.08
N HIS A 205 -2.45 9.18 14.97
CA HIS A 205 -3.54 8.30 15.36
C HIS A 205 -3.72 7.19 14.34
N ARG A 206 -4.52 6.19 14.72
CA ARG A 206 -4.92 5.13 13.80
C ARG A 206 -5.45 5.70 12.48
N PHE A 207 -4.85 5.26 11.38
CA PHE A 207 -5.11 5.66 10.00
C PHE A 207 -4.73 7.09 9.64
N ASP A 208 -4.01 7.81 10.50
CA ASP A 208 -3.26 8.98 10.07
C ASP A 208 -2.08 8.56 9.20
N ALA A 209 -1.58 9.53 8.43
CA ALA A 209 -0.41 9.34 7.60
C ALA A 209 0.71 10.33 7.93
N ALA A 210 1.93 9.94 7.60
CA ALA A 210 3.06 10.84 7.53
C ALA A 210 3.77 10.70 6.18
N VAL A 211 4.34 11.80 5.68
CA VAL A 211 5.16 11.83 4.47
C VAL A 211 6.58 12.24 4.85
N LEU A 212 7.54 11.48 4.35
CA LEU A 212 8.96 11.69 4.51
C LEU A 212 9.63 11.87 3.14
N ASP A 213 10.59 12.78 3.07
CA ASP A 213 11.47 12.96 1.92
C ASP A 213 12.53 11.85 1.86
N PRO A 214 13.05 11.56 0.65
CA PRO A 214 14.16 10.62 0.49
C PRO A 214 15.34 10.95 1.41
N GLY A 215 15.80 9.96 2.17
CA GLY A 215 16.95 10.07 3.06
C GLY A 215 16.65 10.61 4.46
N GLU A 216 15.42 11.05 4.73
CA GLU A 216 14.99 11.41 6.09
C GLU A 216 14.98 10.18 7.00
N GLU A 217 15.35 10.39 8.27
CA GLU A 217 15.30 9.38 9.31
C GLU A 217 14.34 9.77 10.41
N VAL A 218 13.49 8.83 10.79
CA VAL A 218 12.55 8.99 11.90
C VAL A 218 12.64 7.83 12.87
N LEU A 219 12.30 8.09 14.13
CA LEU A 219 12.08 7.08 15.16
C LEU A 219 10.57 6.87 15.31
N LEU A 220 10.11 5.66 15.06
CA LEU A 220 8.74 5.23 15.31
C LEU A 220 8.65 4.67 16.72
N ALA A 221 7.62 5.02 17.48
CA ALA A 221 7.37 4.47 18.81
C ALA A 221 5.89 4.13 18.99
N ALA A 222 5.59 2.90 19.41
CA ALA A 222 4.25 2.45 19.74
C ALA A 222 4.20 1.89 21.18
N ALA A 223 3.22 2.33 21.96
CA ALA A 223 3.00 1.82 23.31
C ALA A 223 2.30 0.45 23.33
N ARG A 224 1.65 0.07 22.23
CA ARG A 224 1.01 -1.23 22.02
C ARG A 224 1.42 -1.76 20.64
N PRO A 225 1.55 -3.08 20.45
CA PRO A 225 1.85 -3.65 19.15
C PRO A 225 0.85 -3.19 18.08
N CYS A 226 1.36 -2.72 16.95
CA CYS A 226 0.57 -2.35 15.78
C CYS A 226 1.39 -2.58 14.50
N ASP A 227 0.77 -2.27 13.35
CA ASP A 227 1.47 -2.27 12.06
C ASP A 227 1.58 -0.84 11.54
N VAL A 228 2.71 -0.54 10.91
CA VAL A 228 2.88 0.63 10.06
C VAL A 228 3.07 0.15 8.62
N LEU A 229 2.20 0.59 7.71
CA LEU A 229 2.42 0.38 6.29
C LEU A 229 3.31 1.49 5.74
N VAL A 230 4.39 1.07 5.07
CA VAL A 230 5.44 1.92 4.52
C VAL A 230 5.38 1.83 3.00
N ALA A 231 4.85 2.87 2.36
CA ALA A 231 4.81 3.00 0.91
C ALA A 231 5.94 3.92 0.44
N SER A 232 6.93 3.40 -0.26
CA SER A 232 8.00 4.20 -0.87
C SER A 232 7.77 4.30 -2.38
N VAL A 233 7.71 5.53 -2.88
CA VAL A 233 7.53 5.85 -4.31
C VAL A 233 8.84 6.39 -4.89
N PHE A 234 9.18 5.91 -6.07
CA PHE A 234 10.41 6.22 -6.80
C PHE A 234 10.05 6.71 -8.20
N ALA A 235 10.76 7.71 -8.72
CA ALA A 235 10.66 8.02 -10.14
C ALA A 235 11.31 6.92 -10.98
N SER A 236 10.79 6.73 -12.19
CA SER A 236 11.38 5.88 -13.23
C SER A 236 12.62 6.52 -13.86
#